data_AF-A0A353RPA7-F1
#
_entry.id   AF-A0A353RPA7-F1
#
_cell.length_a   1.000
_cell.length_b   1.000
_cell.length_c   1.000
_cell.angle_alpha   90.00
_cell.angle_beta   90.00
_cell.angle_gamma   90.00
#
_symmetry.space_group_name_H-M   'P 1'
#
loop_
_entity.id
_entity.type
_entity.pdbx_description
1 polymer ?
#
loop_
_entity_poly.entity_id
_entity_poly.type
_entity_poly.pdbx_seq_one_letter_code
_entity_poly.pdbx_strand_id
1 'polypeptide(L)'
;MSWIFFNSCNQSGRQRSEASSSDSVAGSVTTNSEDNPSAMDLHEKLMISFSEDWMERESDPNLYPDYYGGSFIDNNGTFVITVTGNREQHIKQLIDILGTDNFNVESVKYSYKQMMQEMDRIDAFLIDTTIPENHPVMTHFAGAYPDVMENRVKVILTVVNKEITDAFRNDISNSPLVVFEQGELPGLF
;
A
#
# COMPACT_ATOMS: atom_id res chain seq x y z
N MET A 1 16.04 8.37 4.58
CA MET A 1 16.28 6.93 4.82
C MET A 1 15.46 6.19 3.79
N SER A 2 16.12 5.38 2.96
CA SER A 2 15.47 4.66 1.86
C SER A 2 14.79 3.42 2.42
N TRP A 3 13.47 3.34 2.31
CA TRP A 3 12.73 2.14 2.66
C TRP A 3 12.93 1.12 1.53
N ILE A 4 13.54 -0.02 1.85
CA ILE A 4 13.71 -1.12 0.90
C ILE A 4 12.44 -1.96 0.96
N PHE A 5 11.59 -1.85 -0.06
CA PHE A 5 10.50 -2.80 -0.26
C PHE A 5 11.07 -4.09 -0.87
N PHE A 6 10.91 -5.20 -0.15
CA PHE A 6 11.16 -6.53 -0.69
C PHE A 6 10.05 -6.89 -1.68
N ASN A 7 10.27 -6.63 -2.97
CA ASN A 7 9.56 -7.34 -4.02
C ASN A 7 10.01 -8.80 -4.01
N SER A 8 9.16 -9.69 -3.51
CA SER A 8 9.40 -11.14 -3.56
C SER A 8 9.23 -11.64 -4.99
N CYS A 9 10.31 -11.61 -5.77
CA CYS A 9 10.40 -12.32 -7.03
C CYS A 9 10.54 -13.82 -6.77
N ASN A 10 9.46 -14.57 -7.03
CA ASN A 10 9.47 -16.02 -7.02
C ASN A 10 10.25 -16.55 -8.23
N GLN A 11 11.59 -16.63 -8.12
CA GLN A 11 12.41 -17.35 -9.10
C GLN A 11 12.25 -18.86 -8.89
N SER A 12 11.30 -19.45 -9.61
CA SER A 12 11.28 -20.89 -9.84
C SER A 12 12.53 -21.29 -10.63
N GLY A 13 13.52 -21.85 -9.94
CA GLY A 13 14.68 -22.46 -10.56
C GLY A 13 14.28 -23.65 -11.44
N ARG A 14 14.61 -23.58 -12.72
CA ARG A 14 14.71 -24.75 -13.62
C ARG A 14 15.98 -24.63 -14.45
N GLN A 15 16.98 -25.42 -14.07
CA GLN A 15 18.09 -25.78 -14.96
C GLN A 15 17.56 -26.63 -16.12
N ARG A 16 17.99 -26.32 -17.36
CA ARG A 16 18.61 -27.28 -18.30
C ARG A 16 18.99 -26.65 -19.65
N SER A 17 20.29 -26.70 -19.93
CA SER A 17 20.98 -27.02 -21.19
C SER A 17 20.56 -26.34 -22.51
N GLU A 18 21.48 -25.55 -23.05
CA GLU A 18 21.55 -25.11 -24.45
C GLU A 18 21.85 -26.28 -25.40
N ALA A 19 21.09 -26.38 -26.50
CA ALA A 19 21.56 -26.89 -27.79
C ALA A 19 20.58 -26.49 -28.93
N SER A 20 21.07 -25.60 -29.81
CA SER A 20 20.98 -25.57 -31.28
C SER A 20 19.64 -25.77 -32.04
N SER A 21 19.29 -24.70 -32.77
CA SER A 21 18.83 -24.63 -34.19
C SER A 21 17.50 -25.28 -34.65
N SER A 22 16.59 -24.46 -35.20
CA SER A 22 16.29 -24.35 -36.65
C SER A 22 14.87 -23.79 -36.92
N ASP A 23 14.75 -23.07 -38.03
CA ASP A 23 13.62 -22.31 -38.55
C ASP A 23 12.26 -23.04 -38.61
N SER A 24 11.17 -22.28 -38.48
CA SER A 24 10.20 -22.13 -39.57
C SER A 24 9.06 -21.16 -39.25
N VAL A 25 8.73 -20.39 -40.28
CA VAL A 25 7.65 -19.41 -40.39
C VAL A 25 6.27 -20.08 -40.29
N ALA A 26 5.39 -19.53 -39.47
CA ALA A 26 3.94 -19.60 -39.68
C ALA A 26 3.29 -18.34 -39.12
N GLY A 27 2.78 -17.50 -40.02
CA GLY A 27 1.95 -16.36 -39.64
C GLY A 27 0.68 -16.85 -38.95
N SER A 28 0.31 -16.18 -37.87
CA SER A 28 -1.05 -16.23 -37.35
C SER A 28 -1.54 -14.81 -37.16
N VAL A 29 -2.37 -14.41 -38.13
CA VAL A 29 -3.62 -13.67 -37.97
C VAL A 29 -3.76 -12.87 -36.67
N THR A 30 -3.82 -11.55 -36.84
CA THR A 30 -4.44 -10.55 -35.96
C THR A 30 -5.62 -11.10 -35.16
N THR A 31 -5.45 -11.16 -33.84
CA THR A 31 -6.54 -10.91 -32.91
C THR A 31 -6.38 -9.47 -32.44
N ASN A 32 -7.23 -8.57 -32.92
CA ASN A 32 -7.51 -7.35 -32.16
C ASN A 32 -8.26 -7.81 -30.91
N SER A 33 -7.54 -8.25 -29.88
CA SER A 33 -8.04 -8.11 -28.52
C SER A 33 -8.11 -6.61 -28.28
N GLU A 34 -9.26 -6.12 -27.84
CA GLU A 34 -9.25 -4.92 -27.02
C GLU A 34 -8.30 -5.23 -25.87
N ASP A 35 -7.06 -4.72 -25.93
CA ASP A 35 -6.06 -4.94 -24.89
C ASP A 35 -6.55 -4.22 -23.65
N ASN A 36 -7.39 -4.91 -22.86
CA ASN A 36 -7.82 -4.42 -21.58
C ASN A 36 -6.56 -4.18 -20.74
N PRO A 37 -6.38 -2.97 -20.19
CA PRO A 37 -5.21 -2.66 -19.38
C PRO A 37 -5.13 -3.64 -18.21
N SER A 38 -3.91 -4.10 -17.89
CA SER A 38 -3.71 -4.95 -16.73
C SER A 38 -4.04 -4.19 -15.44
N ALA A 39 -4.29 -4.91 -14.35
CA ALA A 39 -4.51 -4.27 -13.05
C ALA A 39 -3.31 -3.39 -12.63
N MET A 40 -2.09 -3.74 -13.05
CA MET A 40 -0.90 -2.92 -12.81
C MET A 40 -0.91 -1.64 -13.68
N ASP A 41 -1.33 -1.72 -14.94
CA ASP A 41 -1.45 -0.54 -15.81
C ASP A 41 -2.52 0.43 -15.27
N LEU A 42 -3.63 -0.11 -14.72
CA LEU A 42 -4.66 0.69 -14.08
C LEU A 42 -4.15 1.37 -12.80
N HIS A 43 -3.35 0.67 -11.98
CA HIS A 43 -2.72 1.26 -10.81
C HIS A 43 -1.78 2.40 -11.19
N GLU A 44 -0.87 2.17 -12.15
CA GLU A 44 0.07 3.20 -12.63
C GLU A 44 -0.69 4.43 -13.16
N LYS A 45 -1.71 4.20 -14.00
CA LYS A 45 -2.52 5.28 -14.56
C LYS A 45 -3.27 6.07 -13.48
N LEU A 46 -3.77 5.39 -12.45
CA LEU A 46 -4.39 6.05 -11.30
C LEU A 46 -3.38 6.92 -10.56
N MET A 47 -2.19 6.39 -10.25
CA MET A 47 -1.19 7.14 -9.49
C MET A 47 -0.67 8.35 -10.27
N ILE A 48 -0.41 8.20 -11.58
CA ILE A 48 -0.05 9.32 -12.48
C ILE A 48 -1.14 10.41 -12.48
N SER A 49 -2.42 10.04 -12.37
CA SER A 49 -3.51 11.02 -12.31
C SER A 49 -3.51 11.87 -11.04
N PHE A 50 -2.88 11.39 -9.96
CA PHE A 50 -2.70 12.15 -8.73
C PHE A 50 -1.46 13.03 -8.81
N SER A 51 -0.36 12.49 -9.34
CA SER A 51 0.83 13.26 -9.70
C SER A 51 1.74 12.49 -10.65
N GLU A 52 2.41 13.18 -11.58
CA GLU A 52 3.40 12.55 -12.47
C GLU A 52 4.65 12.05 -11.71
N ASP A 53 4.99 12.69 -10.59
CA ASP A 53 6.13 12.36 -9.70
C ASP A 53 5.71 11.53 -8.47
N TRP A 54 4.69 10.68 -8.62
CA TRP A 54 4.11 10.00 -7.48
C TRP A 54 5.06 9.03 -6.78
N MET A 55 5.98 8.43 -7.54
CA MET A 55 6.97 7.50 -7.00
C MET A 55 7.95 8.20 -6.05
N GLU A 56 8.31 9.46 -6.33
CA GLU A 56 9.21 10.25 -5.49
C GLU A 56 8.54 10.77 -4.22
N ARG A 57 7.21 10.84 -4.22
CA ARG A 57 6.39 11.44 -3.15
C ARG A 57 5.36 10.47 -2.58
N GLU A 58 5.58 9.16 -2.70
CA GLU A 58 4.64 8.13 -2.22
C GLU A 58 4.32 8.30 -0.72
N SER A 59 5.29 8.76 0.07
CA SER A 59 5.09 9.01 1.50
C SER A 59 4.42 10.35 1.82
N ASP A 60 4.17 11.24 0.85
CA ASP A 60 3.56 12.55 1.06
C ASP A 60 2.01 12.41 1.15
N PRO A 61 1.40 12.65 2.32
CA PRO A 61 -0.05 12.54 2.46
C PRO A 61 -0.82 13.49 1.53
N ASN A 62 -0.21 14.61 1.12
CA ASN A 62 -0.86 15.62 0.28
C ASN A 62 -0.83 15.29 -1.21
N LEU A 63 -0.13 14.22 -1.61
CA LEU A 63 -0.18 13.71 -2.97
C LEU A 63 -1.57 13.17 -3.32
N TYR A 64 -2.24 12.56 -2.34
CA TYR A 64 -3.45 11.78 -2.58
C TYR A 64 -4.71 12.64 -2.44
N PRO A 65 -5.70 12.48 -3.34
CA PRO A 65 -7.00 13.11 -3.17
C PRO A 65 -7.66 12.70 -1.84
N ASP A 66 -8.37 13.63 -1.20
CA ASP A 66 -8.97 13.40 0.13
C ASP A 66 -9.96 12.21 0.15
N TYR A 67 -10.56 11.87 -1.00
CA TYR A 67 -11.49 10.74 -1.11
C TYR A 67 -10.81 9.39 -1.27
N TYR A 68 -9.55 9.33 -1.71
CA TYR A 68 -8.86 8.09 -2.04
C TYR A 68 -8.49 7.31 -0.79
N GLY A 69 -8.89 6.04 -0.69
CA GLY A 69 -8.65 5.16 0.45
C GLY A 69 -7.46 4.20 0.28
N GLY A 70 -6.87 4.14 -0.92
CA GLY A 70 -5.89 3.12 -1.31
C GLY A 70 -6.41 2.25 -2.46
N SER A 71 -5.52 1.48 -3.06
CA SER A 71 -5.86 0.53 -4.11
C SER A 71 -5.05 -0.75 -3.96
N PHE A 72 -5.61 -1.88 -4.36
CA PHE A 72 -4.96 -3.18 -4.32
C PHE A 72 -5.46 -4.08 -5.45
N ILE A 73 -4.77 -5.19 -5.67
CA ILE A 73 -5.22 -6.25 -6.58
C ILE A 73 -5.77 -7.36 -5.71
N ASP A 74 -7.04 -7.73 -5.91
CA ASP A 74 -7.69 -8.78 -5.13
C ASP A 74 -7.20 -10.18 -5.55
N ASN A 75 -7.65 -11.21 -4.82
CA ASN A 75 -7.29 -12.60 -5.11
C ASN A 75 -7.77 -13.10 -6.49
N ASN A 76 -8.67 -12.38 -7.15
CA ASN A 76 -9.15 -12.68 -8.50
C ASN A 76 -8.34 -11.94 -9.58
N GLY A 77 -7.35 -11.13 -9.21
CA GLY A 77 -6.61 -10.28 -10.13
C GLY A 77 -7.36 -8.98 -10.51
N THR A 78 -8.44 -8.64 -9.81
CA THR A 78 -9.23 -7.43 -10.07
C THR A 78 -8.58 -6.24 -9.38
N PHE A 79 -8.43 -5.14 -10.10
CA PHE A 79 -8.00 -3.87 -9.51
C PHE A 79 -9.13 -3.28 -8.66
N VAL A 80 -8.88 -3.08 -7.38
CA VAL A 80 -9.84 -2.51 -6.42
C VAL A 80 -9.34 -1.15 -5.96
N ILE A 81 -10.21 -0.14 -6.05
CA ILE A 81 -9.97 1.21 -5.58
C ILE A 81 -10.92 1.47 -4.42
N THR A 82 -10.38 1.84 -3.27
CA THR A 82 -11.21 2.18 -2.11
C THR A 82 -11.41 3.69 -2.05
N VAL A 83 -12.61 4.13 -1.68
CA VAL A 83 -12.97 5.55 -1.59
C VAL A 83 -13.79 5.85 -0.35
N THR A 84 -13.62 7.04 0.21
CA THR A 84 -14.53 7.60 1.22
C THR A 84 -15.64 8.40 0.54
N GLY A 85 -16.71 8.75 1.28
CA GLY A 85 -17.75 9.63 0.76
C GLY A 85 -18.66 9.00 -0.30
N ASN A 86 -18.98 9.76 -1.36
CA ASN A 86 -19.98 9.36 -2.36
C ASN A 86 -19.38 8.43 -3.42
N ARG A 87 -19.55 7.13 -3.21
CA ARG A 87 -19.07 6.07 -4.12
C ARG A 87 -19.50 6.26 -5.57
N GLU A 88 -20.76 6.60 -5.84
CA GLU A 88 -21.27 6.71 -7.22
C GLU A 88 -20.63 7.87 -7.98
N GLN A 89 -20.37 8.98 -7.29
CA GLN A 89 -19.66 10.12 -7.86
C GLN A 89 -18.22 9.72 -8.20
N HIS A 90 -17.53 9.05 -7.29
CA HIS A 90 -16.13 8.65 -7.49
C HIS A 90 -15.99 7.59 -8.58
N ILE A 91 -16.93 6.65 -8.74
CA ILE A 91 -16.92 5.69 -9.86
C ILE A 91 -16.87 6.42 -11.20
N LYS A 92 -17.70 7.45 -11.41
CA LYS A 92 -17.71 8.20 -12.67
C LYS A 92 -16.37 8.89 -12.93
N GLN A 93 -15.82 9.55 -11.91
CA GLN A 93 -14.51 10.20 -12.00
C GLN A 93 -13.39 9.20 -12.31
N LEU A 94 -13.41 8.03 -11.68
CA LEU A 94 -12.41 6.98 -11.88
C LEU A 94 -12.51 6.34 -13.27
N ILE A 95 -13.72 6.18 -13.82
CA ILE A 95 -13.91 5.75 -15.21
C ILE A 95 -13.30 6.77 -16.17
N ASP A 96 -13.54 8.07 -15.95
CA ASP A 96 -12.97 9.13 -16.79
C ASP A 96 -11.43 9.15 -16.73
N ILE A 97 -10.85 8.93 -15.54
CA ILE A 97 -9.39 8.83 -15.34
C ILE A 97 -8.84 7.58 -16.03
N LEU A 98 -9.43 6.41 -15.79
CA LEU A 98 -8.89 5.13 -16.20
C LEU A 98 -9.25 4.75 -17.64
N GLY A 99 -10.29 5.36 -18.20
CA GLY A 99 -10.76 5.09 -19.56
C GLY A 99 -11.43 3.73 -19.74
N THR A 100 -11.83 3.09 -18.64
CA THR A 100 -12.49 1.78 -18.60
C THR A 100 -13.32 1.68 -17.32
N ASP A 101 -14.21 0.70 -17.22
CA ASP A 101 -14.94 0.31 -16.01
C ASP A 101 -14.47 -1.06 -15.46
N ASN A 102 -13.36 -1.61 -16.00
CA ASN A 102 -12.79 -2.89 -15.59
C ASN A 102 -11.99 -2.81 -14.26
N PHE A 103 -12.64 -2.30 -13.22
CA PHE A 103 -12.13 -2.23 -11.85
C PHE A 103 -13.29 -2.21 -10.85
N ASN A 104 -13.01 -2.54 -9.59
CA ASN A 104 -13.99 -2.44 -8.51
C ASN A 104 -13.74 -1.20 -7.67
N VAL A 105 -14.84 -0.62 -7.15
CA VAL A 105 -14.78 0.45 -6.16
C VAL A 105 -15.44 0.02 -4.87
N GLU A 106 -14.73 0.15 -3.76
CA GLU A 106 -15.24 -0.15 -2.42
C GLU A 106 -15.32 1.10 -1.55
N SER A 107 -16.31 1.15 -0.66
CA SER A 107 -16.46 2.26 0.28
C SER A 107 -15.72 1.94 1.58
N VAL A 108 -14.86 2.87 2.00
CA VAL A 108 -14.08 2.76 3.23
C VAL A 108 -14.28 3.98 4.13
N LYS A 109 -13.86 3.86 5.40
CA LYS A 109 -14.08 4.89 6.42
C LYS A 109 -13.02 5.98 6.38
N TYR A 110 -11.76 5.60 6.18
CA TYR A 110 -10.62 6.48 6.25
C TYR A 110 -9.96 6.62 4.88
N SER A 111 -9.46 7.80 4.56
CA SER A 111 -8.68 8.01 3.36
C SER A 111 -7.23 7.56 3.55
N TYR A 112 -6.53 7.29 2.44
CA TYR A 112 -5.10 6.99 2.42
C TYR A 112 -4.29 8.13 3.03
N LYS A 113 -4.68 9.38 2.74
CA LYS A 113 -4.12 10.57 3.38
C LYS A 113 -4.23 10.53 4.92
N GLN A 114 -5.37 10.10 5.47
CA GLN A 114 -5.51 9.94 6.91
C GLN A 114 -4.59 8.85 7.46
N MET A 115 -4.41 7.74 6.74
CA MET A 115 -3.47 6.68 7.12
C MET A 115 -2.03 7.18 7.12
N MET A 116 -1.61 7.90 6.09
CA MET A 116 -0.27 8.49 6.01
C MET A 116 -0.03 9.55 7.08
N GLN A 117 -1.04 10.34 7.44
CA GLN A 117 -0.93 11.29 8.57
C GLN A 117 -0.74 10.60 9.92
N GLU A 118 -1.28 9.39 10.13
CA GLU A 118 -0.97 8.62 11.34
C GLU A 118 0.46 8.05 11.29
N MET A 119 0.94 7.63 10.11
CA MET A 119 2.34 7.23 9.93
C MET A 119 3.30 8.39 10.24
N ASP A 120 3.01 9.60 9.77
CA ASP A 120 3.81 10.80 10.09
C ASP A 120 3.90 11.06 11.60
N ARG A 121 2.81 10.85 12.35
CA ARG A 121 2.80 11.00 13.82
C ARG A 121 3.66 9.94 14.50
N ILE A 122 3.60 8.70 14.02
CA ILE A 122 4.42 7.60 14.52
C ILE A 122 5.89 7.91 14.25
N ASP A 123 6.24 8.30 13.02
CA ASP A 123 7.61 8.62 12.64
C ASP A 123 8.15 9.81 13.44
N ALA A 124 7.36 10.87 13.62
CA ALA A 124 7.73 12.02 14.43
C ALA A 124 8.06 11.64 15.87
N PHE A 125 7.29 10.72 16.46
CA PHE A 125 7.57 10.20 17.80
C PHE A 125 8.86 9.37 17.84
N LEU A 126 9.08 8.49 16.86
CA LEU A 126 10.23 7.59 16.83
C LEU A 126 11.57 8.31 16.62
N ILE A 127 11.56 9.45 15.93
CA ILE A 127 12.77 10.26 15.69
C ILE A 127 12.99 11.35 16.75
N ASP A 128 12.04 11.55 17.67
CA ASP A 128 12.15 12.56 18.71
C ASP A 128 13.18 12.13 19.77
N THR A 129 14.37 12.69 19.67
CA THR A 129 15.50 12.44 20.59
C THR A 129 15.26 12.89 22.04
N THR A 130 14.15 13.59 22.32
CA THR A 130 13.76 13.95 23.69
C THR A 130 12.99 12.82 24.40
N ILE A 131 12.48 11.84 23.65
CA ILE A 131 11.79 10.68 24.19
C ILE A 131 12.83 9.69 24.76
N PRO A 132 12.69 9.26 26.02
CA PRO A 132 13.61 8.28 26.61
C PRO A 132 13.62 6.95 25.87
N GLU A 133 14.80 6.34 25.67
CA GLU A 133 14.93 5.02 25.02
C GLU A 133 14.14 3.91 25.73
N ASN A 134 13.96 4.04 27.05
CA ASN A 134 13.19 3.11 27.87
C ASN A 134 11.67 3.40 27.87
N HIS A 135 11.19 4.31 27.00
CA HIS A 135 9.76 4.52 26.81
C HIS A 135 9.09 3.20 26.38
N PRO A 136 7.93 2.80 26.95
CA PRO A 136 7.31 1.51 26.66
C PRO A 136 7.09 1.25 25.17
N VAL A 137 6.67 2.28 24.42
CA VAL A 137 6.52 2.17 22.96
C VAL A 137 7.88 2.01 22.28
N MET A 138 8.90 2.79 22.62
CA MET A 138 10.24 2.68 22.00
C MET A 138 10.87 1.30 22.22
N THR A 139 10.68 0.72 23.40
CA THR A 139 11.21 -0.61 23.74
C THR A 139 10.53 -1.74 22.97
N HIS A 140 9.26 -1.57 22.62
CA HIS A 140 8.44 -2.64 22.05
C HIS A 140 8.03 -2.43 20.59
N PHE A 141 8.29 -1.26 20.00
CA PHE A 141 7.94 -0.98 18.62
C PHE A 141 8.73 -1.85 17.64
N ALA A 142 8.02 -2.57 16.77
CA ALA A 142 8.60 -3.45 15.76
C ALA A 142 8.31 -3.00 14.33
N GLY A 143 7.37 -2.08 14.13
CA GLY A 143 7.06 -1.50 12.83
C GLY A 143 5.66 -0.90 12.79
N ALA A 144 5.37 -0.16 11.73
CA ALA A 144 4.02 0.27 11.40
C ALA A 144 3.85 0.36 9.88
N TYR A 145 2.63 0.16 9.39
CA TYR A 145 2.32 0.33 7.97
C TYR A 145 0.82 0.63 7.76
N PRO A 146 0.48 1.38 6.69
CA PRO A 146 -0.90 1.50 6.24
C PRO A 146 -1.35 0.17 5.59
N ASP A 147 -2.44 -0.40 6.09
CA ASP A 147 -3.11 -1.55 5.48
C ASP A 147 -4.33 -1.05 4.72
N VAL A 148 -4.19 -0.95 3.40
CA VAL A 148 -5.23 -0.47 2.50
C VAL A 148 -6.40 -1.44 2.37
N MET A 149 -6.17 -2.73 2.60
CA MET A 149 -7.23 -3.75 2.51
C MET A 149 -8.14 -3.70 3.74
N GLU A 150 -7.55 -3.58 4.94
CA GLU A 150 -8.31 -3.45 6.19
C GLU A 150 -8.73 -2.00 6.50
N ASN A 151 -8.24 -1.04 5.71
CA ASN A 151 -8.43 0.40 5.92
C ASN A 151 -8.03 0.84 7.33
N ARG A 152 -6.83 0.45 7.76
CA ARG A 152 -6.26 0.72 9.10
C ARG A 152 -4.77 1.02 9.01
N VAL A 153 -4.23 1.66 10.04
CA VAL A 153 -2.78 1.66 10.29
C VAL A 153 -2.47 0.56 11.28
N LYS A 154 -1.60 -0.37 10.88
CA LYS A 154 -1.15 -1.50 11.68
C LYS A 154 0.10 -1.07 12.43
N VAL A 155 0.07 -1.14 13.76
CA VAL A 155 1.24 -0.92 14.61
C VAL A 155 1.65 -2.26 15.20
N ILE A 156 2.85 -2.71 14.84
CA ILE A 156 3.42 -3.97 15.30
C ILE A 156 4.23 -3.69 16.58
N LEU A 157 3.89 -4.41 17.64
CA LEU A 157 4.58 -4.39 18.92
C LEU A 157 5.10 -5.79 19.25
N THR A 158 6.26 -5.90 19.89
CA THR A 158 6.77 -7.19 20.39
C THR A 158 5.90 -7.77 21.51
N VAL A 159 5.19 -6.89 22.22
CA VAL A 159 4.22 -7.25 23.25
C VAL A 159 3.01 -6.31 23.12
N VAL A 160 1.81 -6.87 23.04
CA VAL A 160 0.55 -6.10 23.05
C VAL A 160 -0.11 -6.25 24.41
N ASN A 161 -0.04 -5.22 25.23
CA ASN A 161 -0.71 -5.16 26.53
C ASN A 161 -1.27 -3.75 26.80
N LYS A 162 -2.03 -3.60 27.89
CA LYS A 162 -2.68 -2.33 28.24
C LYS A 162 -1.66 -1.21 28.50
N GLU A 163 -0.56 -1.49 29.17
CA GLU A 163 0.46 -0.49 29.49
C GLU A 163 1.05 0.14 28.22
N ILE A 164 1.51 -0.70 27.28
CA ILE A 164 2.16 -0.23 26.04
C ILE A 164 1.14 0.43 25.12
N THR A 165 -0.05 -0.16 24.97
CA THR A 165 -1.07 0.41 24.07
C THR A 165 -1.69 1.70 24.63
N ASP A 166 -1.78 1.87 25.95
CA ASP A 166 -2.19 3.14 26.54
C ASP A 166 -1.11 4.21 26.40
N ALA A 167 0.18 3.85 26.58
CA ALA A 167 1.30 4.77 26.31
C ALA A 167 1.25 5.27 24.85
N PHE A 168 1.10 4.36 23.88
CA PHE A 168 0.92 4.76 22.47
C PHE A 168 -0.26 5.74 22.29
N ARG A 169 -1.42 5.43 22.88
CA ARG A 169 -2.61 6.27 22.75
C ARG A 169 -2.45 7.66 23.35
N ASN A 170 -1.72 7.77 24.46
CA ASN A 170 -1.50 9.03 25.16
C ASN A 170 -0.45 9.89 24.47
N ASP A 171 0.63 9.26 23.99
CA ASP A 171 1.84 9.97 23.59
C ASP A 171 1.99 10.11 22.06
N ILE A 172 1.26 9.30 21.27
CA ILE A 172 1.34 9.27 19.80
C ILE A 172 -0.02 9.54 19.17
N SER A 173 -0.98 8.63 19.35
CA SER A 173 -2.30 8.72 18.72
C SER A 173 -3.34 7.82 19.36
N ASN A 174 -4.48 8.41 19.75
CA ASN A 174 -5.67 7.68 20.21
C ASN A 174 -6.68 7.41 19.09
N SER A 175 -6.27 7.58 17.82
CA SER A 175 -7.12 7.44 16.66
C SER A 175 -7.67 6.01 16.51
N PRO A 176 -8.98 5.81 16.25
CA PRO A 176 -9.55 4.50 15.96
C PRO A 176 -9.11 3.93 14.59
N LEU A 177 -8.29 4.67 13.84
CA LEU A 177 -7.64 4.19 12.62
C LEU A 177 -6.46 3.25 12.93
N VAL A 178 -5.87 3.38 14.12
CA VAL A 178 -4.72 2.57 14.55
C VAL A 178 -5.20 1.28 15.23
N VAL A 179 -4.63 0.15 14.82
CA VAL A 179 -4.80 -1.14 15.48
C VAL A 179 -3.45 -1.77 15.79
N PHE A 180 -3.39 -2.51 16.89
CA PHE A 180 -2.15 -3.13 17.37
C PHE A 180 -2.11 -4.61 17.06
N GLU A 181 -0.95 -5.08 16.62
CA GLU A 181 -0.67 -6.48 16.35
C GLU A 181 0.63 -6.89 17.03
N GLN A 182 0.70 -8.13 17.48
CA GLN A 182 1.93 -8.66 18.04
C GLN A 182 2.83 -9.20 16.93
N GLY A 183 4.11 -8.84 16.95
CA GLY A 183 5.11 -9.32 16.00
C GLY A 183 6.51 -9.40 16.60
N GLU A 184 7.53 -9.50 15.76
CA GLU A 184 8.94 -9.62 16.16
C GLU A 184 9.73 -8.40 15.68
N LEU A 185 10.82 -8.07 16.39
CA LEU A 185 11.74 -7.03 15.90
C LEU A 185 12.35 -7.47 14.57
N PRO A 186 12.51 -6.57 13.61
CA PRO A 186 13.21 -6.88 12.37
C PRO A 186 14.63 -7.37 12.70
N GLY A 187 14.99 -8.55 12.19
CA GLY A 187 16.34 -9.08 12.31
C GLY A 187 17.34 -8.14 11.65
N LEU A 188 18.43 -7.80 12.36
CA LEU A 188 19.57 -7.12 11.78
C LEU A 188 20.32 -8.14 10.90
N PHE A 189 20.11 -8.10 9.60
CA PHE A 189 20.89 -8.87 8.62
C PHE A 189 22.07 -8.06 8.11
#